data_AF-A0A965K3R7-F1
#
_entry.id   AF-A0A965K3R7-F1
#
_cell.length_a   1.000
_cell.length_b   1.000
_cell.length_c   1.000
_cell.angle_alpha   90.00
_cell.angle_beta   90.00
_cell.angle_gamma   90.00
#
_symmetry.space_group_name_H-M   'P 1'
#
loop_
_entity.id
_entity.type
_entity.pdbx_description
1 polymer ?
#
loop_
_entity_poly.entity_id
_entity_poly.type
_entity_poly.pdbx_seq_one_letter_code
_entity_poly.pdbx_strand_id
1 'polypeptide(L)'
;DAQLVATPGCYPTATTLALAPFIDRNVIETTGIVVNALSGVSGAGRTPSDRLHFPRLHGNAEAYGLVNHRHTIEMQQELGAELLFTPHLVPVSRGMLVTAYARMKMDITADVALEILREAYADDPFIVVTANPPSLKDAVGSNLCFVSATVDPRTGWLIAMSSLDNLTKGAAGQAVQAANVALGFDESAGLSRIGIAP
;
A
#
# COMPACT_ATOMS: atom_id res chain seq x y z
N ASP A 1 -16.72 -8.09 -16.66
CA ASP A 1 -17.14 -6.87 -17.37
C ASP A 1 -17.77 -5.87 -16.41
N ALA A 2 -17.18 -4.68 -16.29
CA ALA A 2 -17.67 -3.59 -15.44
C ALA A 2 -17.92 -2.34 -16.31
N GLN A 3 -19.08 -1.69 -16.14
CA GLN A 3 -19.42 -0.45 -16.87
C GLN A 3 -19.03 0.82 -16.10
N LEU A 4 -18.87 0.72 -14.78
CA LEU A 4 -18.41 1.77 -13.89
C LEU A 4 -17.32 1.17 -13.00
N VAL A 5 -16.18 1.84 -12.94
CA VAL A 5 -15.06 1.42 -12.10
C VAL A 5 -14.72 2.55 -11.13
N ALA A 6 -14.90 2.29 -9.84
CA ALA A 6 -14.40 3.14 -8.78
C ALA A 6 -13.00 2.65 -8.41
N THR A 7 -11.98 3.45 -8.71
CA THR A 7 -10.60 3.10 -8.38
C THR A 7 -10.32 3.36 -6.91
N PRO A 8 -9.70 2.42 -6.18
CA PRO A 8 -9.49 2.58 -4.76
C PRO A 8 -8.54 3.73 -4.43
N GLY A 9 -8.60 4.21 -3.19
CA GLY A 9 -7.68 5.20 -2.66
C GLY A 9 -6.24 4.65 -2.52
N CYS A 10 -5.27 5.56 -2.44
CA CYS A 10 -3.85 5.19 -2.35
C CYS A 10 -3.49 4.31 -1.12
N TYR A 11 -4.02 4.64 0.06
CA TYR A 11 -3.82 3.82 1.27
C TYR A 11 -4.50 2.44 1.17
N PRO A 12 -5.78 2.35 0.75
CA PRO A 12 -6.44 1.09 0.46
C PRO A 12 -5.68 0.19 -0.49
N THR A 13 -5.20 0.72 -1.61
CA THR A 13 -4.36 -0.02 -2.56
C THR A 13 -3.12 -0.59 -1.88
N ALA A 14 -2.32 0.25 -1.22
CA ALA A 14 -1.07 -0.16 -0.60
C ALA A 14 -1.29 -1.21 0.51
N THR A 15 -2.25 -1.00 1.39
CA THR A 15 -2.55 -1.90 2.51
C THR A 15 -3.11 -3.23 2.02
N THR A 16 -4.02 -3.21 1.05
CA THR A 16 -4.65 -4.42 0.53
C THR A 16 -3.61 -5.31 -0.16
N LEU A 17 -2.75 -4.72 -0.98
CA LEU A 17 -1.66 -5.46 -1.63
C LEU A 17 -0.66 -6.07 -0.64
N ALA A 18 -0.49 -5.47 0.54
CA ALA A 18 0.38 -6.02 1.57
C ALA A 18 -0.26 -7.18 2.36
N LEU A 19 -1.58 -7.15 2.58
CA LEU A 19 -2.26 -8.06 3.53
C LEU A 19 -3.11 -9.14 2.88
N ALA A 20 -3.73 -8.89 1.72
CA ALA A 20 -4.69 -9.80 1.12
C ALA A 20 -4.15 -11.24 0.94
N PRO A 21 -2.91 -11.47 0.46
CA PRO A 21 -2.38 -12.83 0.32
C PRO A 21 -2.35 -13.63 1.62
N PHE A 22 -2.14 -12.97 2.77
CA PHE A 22 -2.10 -13.61 4.08
C PHE A 22 -3.49 -13.88 4.65
N ILE A 23 -4.46 -13.02 4.34
CA ILE A 23 -5.87 -13.22 4.72
C ILE A 23 -6.47 -14.35 3.88
N ASP A 24 -6.23 -14.37 2.57
CA ASP A 24 -6.75 -15.38 1.64
C ASP A 24 -6.24 -16.79 1.98
N ARG A 25 -4.99 -16.89 2.45
CA ARG A 25 -4.42 -18.14 2.96
C ARG A 25 -4.75 -18.43 4.42
N ASN A 26 -5.53 -17.57 5.07
CA ASN A 26 -5.96 -17.69 6.47
C ASN A 26 -4.78 -17.84 7.46
N VAL A 27 -3.65 -17.18 7.21
CA VAL A 27 -2.44 -17.27 8.07
C VAL A 27 -2.35 -16.17 9.12
N ILE A 28 -3.15 -15.12 9.01
CA ILE A 28 -3.25 -14.03 9.99
C ILE A 28 -4.67 -13.85 10.53
N GLU A 29 -4.77 -13.30 11.74
CA GLU A 29 -6.03 -12.84 12.32
C GLU A 29 -6.59 -11.64 11.53
N THR A 30 -7.91 -11.62 11.36
CA THR A 30 -8.64 -10.55 10.67
C THR A 30 -9.13 -9.47 11.65
N THR A 31 -8.75 -9.55 12.92
CA THR A 31 -9.01 -8.53 13.94
C THR A 31 -7.71 -8.11 14.60
N GLY A 32 -7.68 -6.89 15.13
CA GLY A 32 -6.47 -6.34 15.77
C GLY A 32 -5.32 -6.08 14.80
N ILE A 33 -5.62 -5.93 13.50
CA ILE A 33 -4.63 -5.50 12.50
C ILE A 33 -4.26 -4.03 12.79
N VAL A 34 -2.98 -3.70 12.74
CA VAL A 34 -2.50 -2.32 12.91
C VAL A 34 -1.78 -1.89 11.63
N VAL A 35 -2.21 -0.79 11.04
CA VAL A 35 -1.65 -0.23 9.80
C VAL A 35 -1.07 1.15 10.09
N ASN A 36 0.24 1.27 9.94
CA ASN A 36 0.94 2.56 9.95
C ASN A 36 1.36 2.90 8.53
N ALA A 37 1.09 4.11 8.10
CA ALA A 37 1.46 4.54 6.75
C ALA A 37 2.14 5.90 6.74
N LEU A 38 3.17 6.04 5.92
CA LEU A 38 3.82 7.31 5.60
C LEU A 38 3.38 7.72 4.20
N SER A 39 3.00 8.98 4.00
CA SER A 39 2.65 9.51 2.67
C SER A 39 3.33 10.83 2.39
N GLY A 40 3.79 10.97 1.16
CA GLY A 40 4.16 12.26 0.59
C GLY A 40 2.98 13.23 0.53
N VAL A 41 3.33 14.51 0.43
CA VAL A 41 2.44 15.65 0.62
C VAL A 41 1.42 15.79 -0.50
N SER A 42 1.75 15.30 -1.70
CA SER A 42 0.84 15.29 -2.83
C SER A 42 -0.46 14.52 -2.58
N GLY A 43 -0.50 13.59 -1.61
CA GLY A 43 -1.72 12.91 -1.19
C GLY A 43 -2.79 13.84 -0.60
N ALA A 44 -2.40 15.02 -0.11
CA ALA A 44 -3.33 16.05 0.36
C ALA A 44 -3.92 16.91 -0.78
N GLY A 45 -3.41 16.76 -2.01
CA GLY A 45 -3.81 17.54 -3.17
C GLY A 45 -3.11 18.89 -3.28
N ARG A 46 -3.56 19.69 -4.26
CA ARG A 46 -2.95 20.99 -4.62
C ARG A 46 -3.36 22.14 -3.69
N THR A 47 -4.51 22.03 -3.03
CA THR A 47 -5.11 23.15 -2.28
C THR A 47 -4.25 23.50 -1.06
N PRO A 48 -3.81 24.76 -0.90
CA PRO A 48 -3.03 25.19 0.26
C PRO A 48 -3.80 25.02 1.57
N SER A 49 -3.08 24.80 2.66
CA SER A 49 -3.59 24.83 4.04
C SER A 49 -2.44 25.11 5.00
N ASP A 50 -2.73 25.49 6.23
CA ASP A 50 -1.70 25.72 7.25
C ASP A 50 -0.77 24.51 7.41
N ARG A 51 -1.34 23.30 7.38
CA ARG A 51 -0.58 22.04 7.48
C ARG A 51 0.34 21.79 6.28
N LEU A 52 -0.01 22.34 5.10
CA LEU A 52 0.76 22.19 3.87
C LEU A 52 1.72 23.37 3.61
N HIS A 53 1.74 24.37 4.50
CA HIS A 53 2.64 25.49 4.39
C HIS A 53 4.09 25.01 4.57
N PHE A 54 4.96 25.31 3.59
CA PHE A 54 6.31 24.74 3.51
C PHE A 54 7.13 24.87 4.81
N PRO A 55 7.20 26.04 5.49
CA PRO A 55 7.89 26.16 6.77
C PRO A 55 7.38 25.24 7.89
N ARG A 56 6.10 24.86 7.89
CA ARG A 56 5.53 23.93 8.88
C ARG A 56 5.80 22.46 8.51
N LEU A 57 5.77 22.18 7.21
CA LEU A 57 5.92 20.84 6.67
C LEU A 57 7.37 20.39 6.58
N HIS A 58 8.27 21.28 6.16
CA HIS A 58 9.65 20.94 5.84
C HIS A 58 10.40 20.45 7.10
N GLY A 59 11.01 19.26 7.00
CA GLY A 59 11.72 18.64 8.11
C GLY A 59 10.83 18.08 9.22
N ASN A 60 9.52 17.96 8.97
CA ASN A 60 8.54 17.53 9.97
C ASN A 60 7.76 16.28 9.50
N ALA A 61 7.26 15.48 10.44
CA ALA A 61 6.39 14.36 10.19
C ALA A 61 5.23 14.37 11.20
N GLU A 62 3.99 14.35 10.71
CA GLU A 62 2.79 14.53 11.54
C GLU A 62 1.77 13.41 11.30
N ALA A 63 1.32 12.77 12.37
CA ALA A 63 0.16 11.87 12.33
C ALA A 63 -1.13 12.67 12.09
N TYR A 64 -2.10 12.10 11.37
CA TYR A 64 -3.37 12.76 11.10
C TYR A 64 -4.51 11.78 10.89
N GLY A 65 -5.75 12.27 10.88
CA GLY A 65 -6.93 11.46 10.52
C GLY A 65 -7.15 10.25 11.42
N LEU A 66 -6.69 10.30 12.68
CA LEU A 66 -6.78 9.19 13.61
C LEU A 66 -8.23 8.76 13.82
N VAL A 67 -8.46 7.44 13.90
CA VAL A 67 -9.76 6.76 14.14
C VAL A 67 -10.79 6.94 13.01
N ASN A 68 -10.86 8.10 12.37
CA ASN A 68 -11.92 8.48 11.43
C ASN A 68 -11.44 8.71 9.99
N HIS A 69 -10.28 8.16 9.61
CA HIS A 69 -9.82 8.28 8.24
C HIS A 69 -10.78 7.55 7.30
N ARG A 70 -11.28 8.23 6.26
CA ARG A 70 -12.25 7.66 5.30
C ARG A 70 -11.81 6.34 4.66
N HIS A 71 -10.51 6.18 4.41
CA HIS A 71 -9.97 4.95 3.83
C HIS A 71 -9.98 3.74 4.77
N THR A 72 -10.22 3.93 6.07
CA THR A 72 -10.33 2.80 7.00
C THR A 72 -11.46 1.88 6.57
N ILE A 73 -12.64 2.43 6.25
CA ILE A 73 -13.81 1.63 5.84
C ILE A 73 -13.52 0.86 4.55
N GLU A 74 -12.87 1.52 3.58
CA GLU A 74 -12.48 0.90 2.32
C GLU A 74 -11.50 -0.26 2.52
N MET A 75 -10.44 -0.07 3.32
CA MET A 75 -9.50 -1.14 3.64
C MET A 75 -10.19 -2.33 4.34
N GLN A 76 -11.08 -2.06 5.29
CA GLN A 76 -11.82 -3.11 5.99
C GLN A 76 -12.78 -3.86 5.07
N GLN A 77 -13.41 -3.16 4.14
CA GLN A 77 -14.28 -3.77 3.13
C GLN A 77 -13.50 -4.71 2.22
N GLU A 78 -12.41 -4.24 1.63
CA GLU A 78 -11.63 -5.02 0.66
C GLU A 78 -10.92 -6.22 1.31
N LEU A 79 -10.50 -6.09 2.57
CA LEU A 79 -9.82 -7.16 3.30
C LEU A 79 -10.77 -8.08 4.08
N GLY A 80 -12.04 -7.71 4.24
CA GLY A 80 -12.96 -8.40 5.15
C GLY A 80 -12.42 -8.49 6.60
N ALA A 81 -11.74 -7.44 7.06
CA ALA A 81 -11.00 -7.42 8.32
C ALA A 81 -11.21 -6.12 9.10
N GLU A 82 -10.95 -6.14 10.41
CA GLU A 82 -10.94 -4.97 11.29
C GLU A 82 -9.51 -4.49 11.54
N LEU A 83 -9.29 -3.18 11.40
CA LEU A 83 -7.96 -2.61 11.55
C LEU A 83 -7.95 -1.22 12.20
N LEU A 84 -6.85 -0.94 12.91
CA LEU A 84 -6.47 0.39 13.35
C LEU A 84 -5.56 1.02 12.30
N PHE A 85 -5.90 2.23 11.84
CA PHE A 85 -5.12 2.94 10.83
C PHE A 85 -4.59 4.29 11.32
N THR A 86 -3.28 4.49 11.13
CA THR A 86 -2.58 5.73 11.46
C THR A 86 -1.71 6.20 10.27
N PRO A 87 -2.19 7.18 9.49
CA PRO A 87 -1.39 7.82 8.47
C PRO A 87 -0.53 8.95 9.05
N HIS A 88 0.66 9.10 8.48
CA HIS A 88 1.59 10.19 8.75
C HIS A 88 1.91 10.92 7.45
N LEU A 89 1.83 12.24 7.52
CA LEU A 89 2.31 13.12 6.46
C LEU A 89 3.82 13.32 6.65
N VAL A 90 4.61 13.03 5.63
CA VAL A 90 6.07 13.14 5.66
C VAL A 90 6.57 14.18 4.65
N PRO A 91 7.76 14.79 4.83
CA PRO A 91 8.17 15.99 4.11
C PRO A 91 8.80 15.65 2.74
N VAL A 92 8.10 14.83 1.96
CA VAL A 92 8.47 14.39 0.61
C VAL A 92 7.30 14.65 -0.34
N SER A 93 7.58 14.86 -1.62
CA SER A 93 6.54 15.22 -2.59
C SER A 93 5.61 14.05 -2.93
N ARG A 94 6.18 12.86 -3.16
CA ARG A 94 5.49 11.65 -3.61
C ARG A 94 6.01 10.43 -2.87
N GLY A 95 5.26 9.35 -2.97
CA GLY A 95 5.56 8.05 -2.39
C GLY A 95 4.70 7.76 -1.17
N MET A 96 4.45 6.48 -0.95
CA MET A 96 3.74 5.95 0.19
C MET A 96 4.46 4.70 0.67
N LEU A 97 4.58 4.55 1.98
CA LEU A 97 5.09 3.34 2.62
C LEU A 97 4.07 2.89 3.66
N VAL A 98 3.56 1.66 3.54
CA VAL A 98 2.70 1.03 4.53
C VAL A 98 3.51 -0.02 5.29
N THR A 99 3.31 -0.07 6.60
CA THR A 99 3.71 -1.17 7.47
C THR A 99 2.50 -1.62 8.26
N ALA A 100 2.05 -2.84 7.97
CA ALA A 100 0.91 -3.48 8.60
C ALA A 100 1.36 -4.64 9.49
N TYR A 101 0.72 -4.75 10.64
CA TYR A 101 0.99 -5.76 11.65
C TYR A 101 -0.28 -6.58 11.87
N ALA A 102 -0.16 -7.90 11.83
CA ALA A 102 -1.25 -8.80 12.15
C ALA A 102 -0.76 -9.98 13.00
N ARG A 103 -1.62 -10.48 13.89
CA ARG A 103 -1.33 -11.70 14.66
C ARG A 103 -1.31 -12.90 13.72
N MET A 104 -0.30 -13.76 13.83
CA MET A 104 -0.28 -15.01 13.09
C MET A 104 -1.27 -16.00 13.71
N LYS A 105 -2.04 -16.70 12.87
CA LYS A 105 -2.90 -17.83 13.28
C LYS A 105 -2.12 -19.12 13.46
N MET A 106 -0.98 -19.22 12.78
CA MET A 106 -0.06 -20.35 12.84
C MET A 106 1.37 -19.86 12.69
N ASP A 107 2.32 -20.62 13.24
CA ASP A 107 3.73 -20.29 13.09
C ASP A 107 4.18 -20.55 11.64
N ILE A 108 4.63 -19.49 10.98
CA ILE A 108 5.30 -19.54 9.68
C ILE A 108 6.66 -18.87 9.78
N THR A 109 7.54 -19.14 8.82
CA THR A 109 8.85 -18.47 8.71
C THR A 109 8.75 -17.24 7.81
N ALA A 110 9.76 -16.37 7.85
CA ALA A 110 9.86 -15.24 6.92
C ALA A 110 9.93 -15.72 5.45
N ASP A 111 10.63 -16.83 5.18
CA ASP A 111 10.69 -17.42 3.84
C ASP A 111 9.31 -17.86 3.35
N VAL A 112 8.51 -18.51 4.21
CA VAL A 112 7.13 -18.87 3.89
C VAL A 112 6.28 -17.62 3.64
N ALA A 113 6.42 -16.58 4.46
CA ALA A 113 5.69 -15.33 4.27
C ALA A 113 6.02 -14.66 2.92
N LEU A 114 7.29 -14.66 2.52
CA LEU A 114 7.70 -14.17 1.21
C LEU A 114 7.19 -15.04 0.07
N GLU A 115 7.17 -16.36 0.25
CA GLU A 115 6.67 -17.27 -0.78
C GLU A 115 5.16 -17.10 -1.02
N ILE A 116 4.38 -16.87 0.04
CA ILE A 116 2.95 -16.52 -0.08
C ILE A 116 2.75 -15.31 -0.99
N LEU A 117 3.58 -14.27 -0.84
CA LEU A 117 3.53 -13.08 -1.70
C LEU A 117 3.96 -13.40 -3.14
N ARG A 118 5.03 -14.18 -3.34
CA ARG A 118 5.52 -14.55 -4.68
C ARG A 118 4.50 -15.35 -5.44
N GLU A 119 3.86 -16.31 -4.79
CA GLU A 119 2.80 -17.12 -5.40
C GLU A 119 1.57 -16.27 -5.74
N ALA A 120 1.16 -15.36 -4.84
CA ALA A 120 -0.01 -14.51 -5.06
C ALA A 120 0.18 -13.54 -6.24
N TYR A 121 1.41 -13.08 -6.48
CA TYR A 121 1.73 -12.06 -7.47
C TYR A 121 2.62 -12.55 -8.61
N ALA A 122 2.71 -13.86 -8.83
CA ALA A 122 3.63 -14.46 -9.80
C ALA A 122 3.44 -13.92 -11.23
N ASP A 123 2.20 -13.66 -11.61
CA ASP A 123 1.81 -13.21 -12.95
C ASP A 123 1.44 -11.71 -12.99
N ASP A 124 1.60 -10.97 -11.89
CA ASP A 124 1.22 -9.55 -11.84
C ASP A 124 2.33 -8.66 -12.43
N PRO A 125 2.02 -7.81 -13.43
CA PRO A 125 3.04 -6.97 -14.08
C PRO A 125 3.53 -5.81 -13.20
N PHE A 126 2.79 -5.45 -12.16
CA PHE A 126 3.02 -4.25 -11.35
C PHE A 126 3.41 -4.53 -9.91
N ILE A 127 3.37 -5.77 -9.44
CA ILE A 127 3.79 -6.10 -8.09
C ILE A 127 5.22 -6.66 -8.09
N VAL A 128 6.06 -6.12 -7.20
CA VAL A 128 7.44 -6.56 -7.02
C VAL A 128 7.63 -7.06 -5.60
N VAL A 129 7.83 -8.37 -5.43
CA VAL A 129 8.12 -8.96 -4.12
C VAL A 129 9.60 -8.82 -3.79
N THR A 130 9.92 -8.16 -2.68
CA THR A 130 11.31 -7.96 -2.22
C THR A 130 11.57 -8.69 -0.90
N ALA A 131 12.75 -9.28 -0.76
CA ALA A 131 13.17 -9.89 0.51
C ALA A 131 13.49 -8.83 1.58
N ASN A 132 13.93 -7.65 1.16
CA ASN A 132 14.22 -6.52 2.04
C ASN A 132 13.01 -5.58 2.15
N PRO A 133 12.86 -4.85 3.27
CA PRO A 133 11.86 -3.80 3.42
C PRO A 133 11.97 -2.78 2.27
N PRO A 134 10.86 -2.44 1.60
CA PRO A 134 10.87 -1.41 0.57
C PRO A 134 11.04 -0.03 1.20
N SER A 135 11.62 0.89 0.44
CA SER A 135 11.69 2.32 0.77
C SER A 135 10.53 3.08 0.12
N LEU A 136 10.16 4.22 0.71
CA LEU A 136 9.09 5.08 0.19
C LEU A 136 9.35 5.55 -1.26
N LYS A 137 10.62 5.68 -1.66
CA LYS A 137 11.00 6.18 -2.99
C LYS A 137 11.07 5.11 -4.06
N ASP A 138 11.13 3.83 -3.71
CA ASP A 138 11.38 2.73 -4.66
C ASP A 138 10.40 2.72 -5.84
N ALA A 139 9.13 3.07 -5.58
CA ALA A 139 8.06 3.06 -6.57
C ALA A 139 7.83 4.40 -7.28
N VAL A 140 8.45 5.50 -6.83
CA VAL A 140 8.14 6.85 -7.31
C VAL A 140 8.34 6.95 -8.82
N GLY A 141 7.35 7.50 -9.53
CA GLY A 141 7.35 7.64 -10.99
C GLY A 141 6.91 6.39 -11.76
N SER A 142 6.60 5.28 -11.08
CA SER A 142 6.13 4.04 -11.70
C SER A 142 4.72 3.67 -11.25
N ASN A 143 4.10 2.73 -11.96
CA ASN A 143 2.88 2.04 -11.52
C ASN A 143 3.21 0.77 -10.71
N LEU A 144 4.44 0.60 -10.25
CA LEU A 144 4.81 -0.55 -9.42
C LEU A 144 4.28 -0.39 -7.98
N CYS A 145 4.05 -1.51 -7.33
CA CYS A 145 4.01 -1.62 -5.88
C CYS A 145 5.03 -2.66 -5.42
N PHE A 146 5.96 -2.25 -4.56
CA PHE A 146 6.89 -3.16 -3.92
C PHE A 146 6.24 -3.72 -2.66
N VAL A 147 6.29 -5.03 -2.47
CA VAL A 147 5.74 -5.70 -1.29
C VAL A 147 6.79 -6.59 -0.63
N SER A 148 6.75 -6.67 0.69
CA SER A 148 7.64 -7.51 1.47
C SER A 148 6.95 -7.94 2.76
N ALA A 149 7.37 -9.06 3.34
CA ALA A 149 6.87 -9.49 4.62
C ALA A 149 7.95 -10.21 5.43
N THR A 150 7.79 -10.13 6.75
CA THR A 150 8.57 -10.92 7.70
C THR A 150 7.70 -11.27 8.91
N VAL A 151 8.25 -12.04 9.83
CA VAL A 151 7.56 -12.48 11.05
C VAL A 151 8.47 -12.28 12.26
N ASP A 152 7.87 -12.06 13.41
CA ASP A 152 8.53 -12.11 14.71
C ASP A 152 7.98 -13.29 15.51
N PRO A 153 8.67 -14.45 15.55
CA PRO A 153 8.22 -15.62 16.31
C PRO A 153 8.16 -15.39 17.82
N ARG A 154 8.95 -14.45 18.38
CA ARG A 154 8.92 -14.18 19.83
C ARG A 154 7.60 -13.56 20.25
N THR A 155 7.05 -12.72 19.38
CA THR A 155 5.83 -11.99 19.69
C THR A 155 4.62 -12.63 19.00
N GLY A 156 4.78 -13.35 17.88
CA GLY A 156 3.70 -13.95 17.11
C GLY A 156 3.05 -12.99 16.11
N TRP A 157 3.80 -12.01 15.62
CA TRP A 157 3.33 -11.01 14.66
C TRP A 157 3.91 -11.27 13.27
N LEU A 158 3.06 -11.10 12.26
CA LEU A 158 3.46 -10.89 10.87
C LEU A 158 3.57 -9.38 10.63
N ILE A 159 4.62 -8.98 9.90
CA ILE A 159 4.88 -7.60 9.48
C ILE A 159 4.85 -7.59 7.95
N ALA A 160 3.80 -7.02 7.37
CA ALA A 160 3.66 -6.83 5.94
C ALA A 160 3.96 -5.38 5.57
N MET A 161 4.67 -5.17 4.47
CA MET A 161 5.10 -3.85 4.02
C MET A 161 4.78 -3.68 2.55
N SER A 162 4.40 -2.46 2.17
CA SER A 162 4.27 -2.10 0.76
C SER A 162 4.70 -0.66 0.48
N SER A 163 5.23 -0.42 -0.72
CA SER A 163 5.60 0.90 -1.21
C SER A 163 5.04 1.14 -2.59
N LEU A 164 4.44 2.30 -2.81
CA LEU A 164 3.91 2.72 -4.11
C LEU A 164 4.02 4.25 -4.33
N ASP A 165 3.96 4.70 -5.58
CA ASP A 165 3.73 6.13 -5.87
C ASP A 165 2.25 6.46 -5.64
N ASN A 166 1.98 7.32 -4.66
CA ASN A 166 0.63 7.71 -4.27
C ASN A 166 -0.16 8.44 -5.37
N LEU A 167 0.49 9.00 -6.39
CA LEU A 167 -0.17 9.64 -7.53
C LEU A 167 -0.28 8.72 -8.76
N THR A 168 0.56 7.70 -8.84
CA THR A 168 0.54 6.72 -9.94
C THR A 168 -0.24 5.48 -9.51
N LYS A 169 0.41 4.43 -9.00
CA LYS A 169 -0.26 3.20 -8.56
C LYS A 169 -1.30 3.44 -7.47
N GLY A 170 -1.13 4.48 -6.65
CA GLY A 170 -2.12 4.87 -5.65
C GLY A 170 -3.29 5.73 -6.16
N ALA A 171 -3.28 6.13 -7.44
CA ALA A 171 -4.34 6.96 -8.02
C ALA A 171 -4.45 6.78 -9.55
N ALA A 172 -3.83 7.68 -10.33
CA ALA A 172 -4.09 7.80 -11.77
C ALA A 172 -3.59 6.60 -12.58
N GLY A 173 -2.45 6.02 -12.20
CA GLY A 173 -1.91 4.83 -12.85
C GLY A 173 -2.83 3.63 -12.67
N GLN A 174 -3.35 3.42 -11.45
CA GLN A 174 -4.36 2.39 -11.19
C GLN A 174 -5.67 2.64 -11.96
N ALA A 175 -6.07 3.90 -12.14
CA ALA A 175 -7.23 4.22 -12.97
C ALA A 175 -7.03 3.86 -14.44
N VAL A 176 -5.85 4.14 -15.00
CA VAL A 176 -5.49 3.73 -16.36
C VAL A 176 -5.41 2.20 -16.45
N GLN A 177 -4.82 1.53 -15.46
CA GLN A 177 -4.74 0.07 -15.39
C GLN A 177 -6.14 -0.55 -15.42
N ALA A 178 -7.05 -0.06 -14.58
CA ALA A 178 -8.42 -0.54 -14.52
C ALA A 178 -9.20 -0.26 -15.81
N ALA A 179 -8.96 0.90 -16.45
CA ALA A 179 -9.54 1.21 -17.75
C ALA A 179 -9.02 0.29 -18.85
N ASN A 180 -7.72 -0.03 -18.87
CA ASN A 180 -7.13 -0.98 -19.82
C ASN A 180 -7.84 -2.34 -19.72
N VAL A 181 -7.97 -2.87 -18.50
CA VAL A 181 -8.67 -4.14 -18.26
C VAL A 181 -10.14 -4.06 -18.70
N ALA A 182 -10.86 -3.01 -18.31
CA ALA A 182 -12.28 -2.86 -18.65
C ALA A 182 -12.54 -2.71 -20.15
N LEU A 183 -11.58 -2.15 -20.90
CA LEU A 183 -11.67 -1.93 -22.35
C LEU A 183 -11.03 -3.06 -23.17
N GLY A 184 -10.44 -4.07 -22.53
CA GLY A 184 -9.78 -5.19 -23.21
C GLY A 184 -8.43 -4.85 -23.84
N PHE A 185 -7.77 -3.78 -23.36
CA PHE A 185 -6.38 -3.50 -23.71
C PHE A 185 -5.40 -4.32 -22.86
N ASP A 186 -4.14 -4.37 -23.28
CA ASP A 186 -3.06 -4.83 -22.42
C ASP A 186 -3.05 -4.02 -21.13
N GLU A 187 -3.08 -4.69 -19.98
CA GLU A 187 -3.18 -4.04 -18.68
C GLU A 187 -2.06 -3.01 -18.46
N SER A 188 -0.87 -3.26 -19.03
CA SER A 188 0.30 -2.42 -18.86
C SER A 188 0.41 -1.24 -19.85
N ALA A 189 -0.52 -1.13 -20.80
CA ALA A 189 -0.49 -0.10 -21.82
C ALA A 189 -0.46 1.32 -21.21
N GLY A 190 0.55 2.10 -21.58
CA GLY A 190 0.73 3.48 -21.12
C GLY A 190 1.22 3.65 -19.68
N LEU A 191 1.61 2.56 -19.01
CA LEU A 191 2.01 2.57 -17.61
C LEU A 191 3.50 2.22 -17.43
N SER A 192 4.25 3.12 -16.78
CA SER A 192 5.67 2.87 -16.51
C SER A 192 5.84 1.79 -15.46
N ARG A 193 6.69 0.80 -15.75
CA ARG A 193 7.21 -0.19 -14.78
C ARG A 193 8.60 0.18 -14.26
N ILE A 194 9.07 1.38 -14.56
CA ILE A 194 10.40 1.87 -14.21
C ILE A 194 10.23 3.11 -13.34
N GLY A 195 10.75 3.06 -12.11
CA GLY A 195 10.76 4.17 -11.17
C GLY A 195 11.84 5.20 -11.49
N ILE A 196 11.83 6.30 -10.74
CA ILE A 196 12.84 7.35 -10.79
C ILE A 196 13.59 7.33 -9.45
N ALA A 197 14.91 7.26 -9.52
CA ALA A 197 15.82 7.34 -8.36
C ALA A 197 16.80 8.51 -8.55
N PRO A 198 17.35 9.13 -7.49
CA PRO A 198 17.33 8.78 -6.04
C PRO A 198 16.39 9.57 -5.11
#